data_AF-A0A354DFL4-F1
#
_entry.id   AF-A0A354DFL4-F1
#
_cell.length_a   1.000
_cell.length_b   1.000
_cell.length_c   1.000
_cell.angle_alpha   90.00
_cell.angle_beta   90.00
_cell.angle_gamma   90.00
#
_symmetry.space_group_name_H-M   'P 1'
#
loop_
_entity.id
_entity.type
_entity.pdbx_description
1 polymer ?
#
loop_
_entity_poly.entity_id
_entity_poly.type
_entity_poly.pdbx_seq_one_letter_code
_entity_poly.pdbx_strand_id
1 'polypeptide(L)'
;MGEKGKVVGIESEPLIATIVKEGFSAYSAPEEIQCAMKRIHIIQRNHLTFLQQCENNSFDIVYFDPMFSEPIEHSNAISSLRPFANPNSLSEEVIKEGKRVARRR
;
A
#
# COMPACT_ATOMS: atom_id res chain seq x y z
N MET A 1 5.68 -6.14 15.13
CA MET A 1 4.77 -7.05 14.39
C MET A 1 5.21 -8.46 14.67
N GLY A 2 4.36 -9.31 15.27
CA GLY A 2 4.67 -10.73 15.47
C GLY A 2 4.24 -11.58 14.27
N GLU A 3 4.44 -12.90 14.32
CA GLU A 3 4.10 -13.85 13.25
C GLU A 3 2.64 -13.82 12.78
N LYS A 4 1.73 -13.33 13.63
CA LYS A 4 0.29 -13.18 13.35
C LYS A 4 -0.10 -11.84 12.71
N GLY A 5 0.86 -10.94 12.48
CA GLY A 5 0.61 -9.65 11.86
C GLY A 5 0.17 -9.77 10.41
N LYS A 6 -0.88 -9.05 10.03
CA LYS A 6 -1.36 -8.96 8.64
C LYS A 6 -1.05 -7.56 8.09
N VAL A 7 -0.47 -7.51 6.89
CA VAL A 7 -0.28 -6.28 6.13
C VAL A 7 -1.19 -6.35 4.91
N VAL A 8 -1.96 -5.29 4.69
CA VAL A 8 -2.81 -5.15 3.50
C VAL A 8 -2.34 -3.93 2.72
N GLY A 9 -1.88 -4.15 1.50
CA GLY A 9 -1.54 -3.08 0.56
C GLY A 9 -2.70 -2.85 -0.39
N ILE A 10 -3.09 -1.58 -0.56
CA ILE A 10 -4.15 -1.18 -1.50
C ILE A 10 -3.51 -0.41 -2.65
N GLU A 11 -3.77 -0.85 -3.87
CA GLU A 11 -3.30 -0.20 -5.09
C GLU A 11 -4.48 -0.08 -6.05
N SER A 12 -4.74 1.12 -6.61
CA SER A 12 -5.84 1.29 -7.55
C SER A 12 -5.49 0.77 -8.93
N GLU A 13 -4.23 0.93 -9.34
CA GLU A 13 -3.79 0.66 -10.71
C GLU A 13 -3.46 -0.83 -10.90
N PRO A 14 -4.20 -1.55 -11.77
CA PRO A 14 -4.04 -2.99 -11.94
C PRO A 14 -2.62 -3.40 -12.34
N LEU A 15 -1.98 -2.60 -13.19
CA LEU A 15 -0.62 -2.88 -13.66
C LEU A 15 0.38 -2.82 -12.49
N ILE A 16 0.32 -1.76 -11.68
CA ILE A 16 1.21 -1.57 -10.54
C ILE A 16 0.92 -2.65 -9.49
N ALA A 17 -0.36 -2.92 -9.19
CA ALA A 17 -0.75 -3.97 -8.25
C ALA A 17 -0.18 -5.34 -8.64
N THR A 18 -0.19 -5.65 -9.94
CA THR A 18 0.36 -6.90 -10.49
C THR A 18 1.87 -6.94 -10.34
N ILE A 19 2.57 -5.87 -10.74
CA ILE A 19 4.03 -5.77 -10.62
C ILE A 19 4.48 -5.95 -9.17
N VAL A 20 3.80 -5.30 -8.22
CA VAL A 20 4.10 -5.41 -6.80
C VAL A 20 3.87 -6.83 -6.28
N LYS A 21 2.75 -7.46 -6.68
CA LYS A 21 2.42 -8.83 -6.27
C LYS A 21 3.43 -9.86 -6.79
N GLU A 22 3.82 -9.74 -8.05
CA GLU A 22 4.86 -10.59 -8.65
C GLU A 22 6.23 -10.29 -8.04
N GLY A 23 6.54 -9.01 -7.80
CA GLY A 23 7.76 -8.56 -7.15
C GLY A 23 7.95 -9.20 -5.78
N PHE A 24 6.92 -9.22 -4.93
CA PHE A 24 6.99 -9.89 -3.61
C PHE A 24 7.15 -11.40 -3.70
N SER A 25 6.69 -12.04 -4.78
CA SER A 25 6.77 -13.48 -4.97
C SER A 25 8.13 -13.92 -5.55
N ALA A 26 8.72 -13.10 -6.41
CA ALA A 26 9.96 -13.39 -7.12
C ALA A 26 11.21 -12.82 -6.43
N TYR A 27 11.08 -11.89 -5.48
CA TYR A 27 12.21 -11.25 -4.83
C TYR A 27 12.97 -12.20 -3.91
N SER A 28 14.27 -12.38 -4.20
CA SER A 28 15.16 -13.18 -3.37
C SER A 28 15.70 -12.33 -2.22
N ALA A 29 15.30 -12.68 -1.01
CA ALA A 29 15.73 -12.06 0.24
C ALA A 29 16.08 -13.14 1.29
N PRO A 30 16.76 -12.79 2.39
CA PRO A 30 16.86 -13.68 3.55
C PRO A 30 15.49 -14.25 3.95
N GLU A 31 15.47 -15.46 4.49
CA GLU A 31 14.25 -16.24 4.76
C GLU A 31 13.22 -15.47 5.61
N GLU A 32 13.68 -14.74 6.62
CA GLU A 32 12.83 -13.90 7.48
C GLU A 32 12.04 -12.84 6.68
N ILE A 33 12.72 -12.20 5.71
CA ILE A 33 12.13 -11.17 4.85
C ILE A 33 11.16 -11.81 3.85
N GLN A 34 11.53 -12.95 3.24
CA GLN A 34 10.61 -13.69 2.36
C GLN A 34 9.34 -14.12 3.09
N CYS A 35 9.48 -14.65 4.31
CA CYS A 35 8.34 -15.01 5.14
C CYS A 35 7.46 -13.80 5.47
N ALA A 36 8.05 -12.62 5.69
CA ALA A 36 7.31 -11.38 5.88
C ALA A 36 6.58 -10.92 4.62
N MET A 37 7.23 -10.93 3.46
CA MET A 37 6.65 -10.55 2.16
C MET A 37 5.44 -11.41 1.81
N LYS A 38 5.51 -12.73 2.06
CA LYS A 38 4.38 -13.66 1.85
C LYS A 38 3.13 -13.35 2.68
N ARG A 39 3.24 -12.57 3.76
CA ARG A 39 2.09 -12.14 4.58
C ARG A 39 1.44 -10.85 4.09
N ILE A 40 2.03 -10.17 3.11
CA ILE A 40 1.49 -8.95 2.51
C ILE A 40 0.38 -9.32 1.53
N HIS A 41 -0.82 -8.82 1.78
CA HIS A 41 -1.97 -9.04 0.91
C HIS A 41 -2.22 -7.80 0.07
N ILE A 42 -1.97 -7.87 -1.23
CA ILE A 42 -2.25 -6.78 -2.17
C ILE A 42 -3.69 -6.90 -2.67
N ILE A 43 -4.47 -5.83 -2.54
CA ILE A 43 -5.84 -5.73 -3.04
C ILE A 43 -5.88 -4.61 -4.08
N GLN A 44 -6.29 -4.96 -5.30
CA GLN A 44 -6.50 -3.99 -6.36
C GLN A 44 -7.86 -3.29 -6.15
N ARG A 45 -7.84 -2.05 -5.63
CA ARG A 45 -9.03 -1.26 -5.32
C ARG A 45 -8.66 0.20 -5.09
N ASN A 46 -9.60 1.12 -5.29
CA ASN A 46 -9.47 2.47 -4.77
C ASN A 46 -9.39 2.46 -3.23
N HIS A 47 -8.40 3.17 -2.67
CA HIS A 47 -8.15 3.20 -1.22
C HIS A 47 -9.33 3.77 -0.42
N LEU A 48 -10.05 4.78 -0.93
CA LEU A 48 -11.19 5.38 -0.23
C LEU A 48 -12.34 4.37 -0.14
N THR A 49 -12.66 3.70 -1.26
CA THR A 49 -13.67 2.64 -1.29
C THR A 49 -13.33 1.50 -0.34
N PHE A 50 -12.06 1.10 -0.27
CA PHE A 50 -11.63 0.08 0.69
C PHE A 50 -11.82 0.54 2.13
N LEU A 51 -11.37 1.75 2.47
CA LEU A 51 -11.48 2.28 3.83
C LEU A 51 -12.93 2.42 4.28
N GLN A 52 -13.83 2.91 3.42
CA GLN A 52 -15.27 3.05 3.71
C GLN A 52 -15.95 1.70 4.03
N GLN A 53 -15.44 0.60 3.48
CA GLN A 53 -15.96 -0.75 3.74
C GLN A 53 -15.35 -1.40 4.99
N CYS A 54 -14.26 -0.85 5.52
CA CYS A 54 -13.63 -1.35 6.73
C CYS A 54 -14.40 -0.90 7.98
N GLU A 55 -14.49 -1.78 8.98
CA GLU A 55 -15.04 -1.43 10.29
C GLU A 55 -14.14 -0.44 11.04
N ASN A 56 -14.72 0.28 12.00
CA ASN A 56 -13.97 1.17 12.89
C ASN A 56 -12.91 0.36 13.64
N ASN A 57 -11.72 0.94 13.84
CA ASN A 57 -10.66 0.30 14.64
C ASN A 57 -10.33 -1.13 14.17
N SER A 58 -10.41 -1.42 12.88
CA SER A 58 -10.14 -2.76 12.32
C SER A 58 -8.66 -3.01 12.03
N PHE A 59 -7.86 -1.95 11.90
CA PHE A 59 -6.42 -2.02 11.71
C PHE A 59 -5.68 -1.34 12.86
N ASP A 60 -4.49 -1.82 13.21
CA ASP A 60 -3.68 -1.17 14.26
C ASP A 60 -3.11 0.16 13.78
N ILE A 61 -2.61 0.20 12.54
CA ILE A 61 -1.96 1.35 11.91
C ILE A 61 -2.46 1.43 10.46
N VAL A 62 -2.72 2.65 9.98
CA VAL A 62 -2.95 2.94 8.57
C VAL A 62 -1.82 3.87 8.12
N TYR A 63 -1.12 3.49 7.05
CA TYR A 63 0.00 4.23 6.49
C TYR A 63 -0.35 4.67 5.08
N PHE A 64 -0.07 5.94 4.77
CA PHE A 64 -0.27 6.50 3.44
C PHE A 64 1.09 6.92 2.86
N ASP A 65 1.45 6.35 1.72
CA ASP A 65 2.65 6.69 0.96
C ASP A 65 2.24 7.19 -0.43
N PRO A 66 1.77 8.44 -0.55
CA PRO A 66 1.39 8.98 -1.84
C PRO A 66 2.65 9.11 -2.70
N MET A 67 2.56 8.77 -3.99
CA MET A 67 3.62 9.15 -4.92
C MET A 67 3.73 10.67 -4.95
N PHE A 68 4.84 11.19 -4.44
CA PHE A 68 5.12 12.62 -4.43
C PHE A 68 5.08 13.18 -5.85
N SER A 69 4.41 14.32 -6.01
CA SER A 69 4.27 15.02 -7.30
C SER A 69 5.62 15.57 -7.81
N GLU A 70 6.56 15.86 -6.91
CA GLU A 70 7.89 16.34 -7.27
C GLU A 70 8.89 15.17 -7.39
N PRO A 71 9.55 15.00 -8.56
CA PRO A 71 10.58 14.00 -8.73
C PRO A 71 11.79 14.31 -7.84
N ILE A 72 12.10 13.40 -6.92
CA ILE A 72 13.49 13.28 -6.45
C ILE A 72 14.26 12.60 -7.59
N GLU A 73 15.13 13.34 -8.28
CA GLU A 73 15.87 12.88 -9.48
C GLU A 73 16.68 11.59 -9.28
N HIS A 74 16.90 11.17 -8.03
CA HIS A 74 17.68 9.97 -7.70
C HIS A 74 16.87 8.65 -7.67
N SER A 75 15.56 8.68 -7.90
CA SER A 75 14.67 7.50 -7.88
C SER A 75 14.37 6.98 -9.30
N ASN A 76 15.35 6.29 -9.90
CA ASN A 76 15.22 5.69 -11.24
C ASN A 76 14.43 4.37 -11.25
N ALA A 77 14.22 3.73 -10.10
CA ALA A 77 13.61 2.40 -10.04
C ALA A 77 12.09 2.41 -10.32
N ILE A 78 11.39 3.50 -9.97
CA ILE A 78 9.92 3.63 -10.12
C ILE A 78 9.55 4.65 -11.22
N SER A 79 10.51 5.39 -11.78
CA SER A 79 10.25 6.44 -12.77
C SER A 79 9.49 5.93 -14.01
N SER A 80 9.75 4.69 -14.44
CA SER A 80 9.06 4.04 -15.56
C SER A 80 7.59 3.66 -15.27
N LEU A 81 7.23 3.52 -14.00
CA LEU A 81 5.86 3.16 -13.57
C LEU A 81 4.98 4.39 -13.36
N ARG A 82 5.57 5.57 -13.18
CA ARG A 82 4.85 6.83 -12.92
C ARG A 82 3.76 7.17 -13.94
N PRO A 83 3.93 6.97 -15.26
CA PRO A 83 2.87 7.27 -16.24
C PRO A 83 1.62 6.40 -16.05
N PHE A 84 1.74 5.26 -15.37
CA PHE A 84 0.66 4.31 -15.12
C PHE A 84 0.11 4.41 -13.70
N ALA A 85 0.57 5.40 -12.94
CA ALA A 85 0.31 5.53 -11.52
C ALA A 85 -0.80 6.55 -11.28
N ASN A 86 -1.57 6.34 -10.20
CA ASN A 86 -2.64 7.25 -9.84
C ASN A 86 -2.07 8.57 -9.30
N PRO A 87 -2.30 9.72 -9.95
CA PRO A 87 -1.74 11.00 -9.52
C PRO A 87 -2.57 11.69 -8.42
N ASN A 88 -3.70 11.08 -8.01
CA ASN A 88 -4.59 11.71 -7.05
C ASN A 88 -3.91 11.87 -5.69
N SER A 89 -3.99 13.09 -5.17
CA SER A 89 -3.57 13.38 -3.80
C SER A 89 -4.53 12.79 -2.77
N LEU A 90 -4.03 12.60 -1.56
CA LEU A 90 -4.85 12.20 -0.42
C LEU A 90 -5.86 13.31 -0.12
N SER A 91 -7.15 13.01 -0.28
CA SER A 91 -8.22 13.91 0.14
C SER A 91 -8.39 13.89 1.66
N GLU A 92 -8.99 14.95 2.22
CA GLU A 92 -9.34 15.00 3.65
C GLU A 92 -10.24 13.84 4.06
N GLU A 93 -11.12 13.39 3.16
CA GLU A 93 -12.00 12.25 3.38
C GLU A 93 -11.20 10.96 3.59
N VAL A 94 -10.16 10.73 2.79
CA VAL A 94 -9.27 9.56 2.94
C VAL A 94 -8.56 9.58 4.29
N ILE A 95 -8.10 10.75 4.72
CA ILE A 95 -7.46 10.92 6.03
C ILE A 95 -8.46 10.64 7.16
N LYS A 96 -9.69 11.14 7.03
CA LYS A 96 -10.77 10.90 8.02
C LYS A 96 -11.09 9.42 8.13
N GLU A 97 -11.28 8.73 7.01
CA GLU A 97 -11.56 7.30 6.98
C GLU A 97 -10.37 6.48 7.49
N GLY A 98 -9.13 6.85 7.14
CA GLY A 98 -7.92 6.25 7.68
C GLY A 98 -7.86 6.32 9.21
N LYS A 99 -8.18 7.50 9.78
CA LYS A 99 -8.25 7.69 11.24
C LYS A 99 -9.38 6.91 11.90
N ARG A 100 -10.50 6.69 11.22
CA ARG A 100 -11.64 5.88 11.71
C ARG A 100 -11.27 4.40 11.77
N VAL A 101 -10.55 3.92 10.77
CA VAL A 101 -10.16 2.52 10.61
C VAL A 101 -8.97 2.15 11.50
N ALA A 102 -8.05 3.08 11.76
CA ALA A 102 -6.87 2.88 12.61
C ALA A 102 -7.18 2.93 14.12
N ARG A 103 -6.71 1.92 14.87
CA ARG A 103 -6.77 1.89 16.35
C ARG A 103 -5.79 2.85 17.00
N ARG A 104 -4.62 3.02 16.39
CA ARG A 104 -3.51 3.84 16.89
C ARG A 104 -3.11 4.86 15.83
N ARG A 105 -2.57 6.00 16.29
CA ARG A 105 -2.09 7.10 15.46
C ARG A 105 -0.58 7.22 15.59
#